data_AF-S6B3S6-F1
#
_entry.id   AF-S6B3S6-F1
#
_cell.length_a   1.000
_cell.length_b   1.000
_cell.length_c   1.000
_cell.angle_alpha   90.00
_cell.angle_beta   90.00
_cell.angle_gamma   90.00
#
_symmetry.space_group_name_H-M   'P 1'
#
loop_
_entity.id
_entity.type
_entity.pdbx_description
1 polymer ?
#
loop_
_entity_poly.entity_id
_entity_poly.type
_entity_poly.pdbx_seq_one_letter_code
_entity_poly.pdbx_strand_id
1 'polypeptide(L)'
;MKKNIKPAHAVLLELLEKVRNKEEIKEIELSFKRDVAASFKLLRYINSAGFSLSCEIQSIRHAVEILGYQQLYRWVTLLLVTASEGNTSPALIKKAVIRGRLAELLGKEMLGPADCDNLFIVGVFSLLDEILEVPMDQVLDTIRLPEPIVDALLHRQGLYGPFLALAEACEQGDEDEIENLACSLQLEVDKVSQDYLSAQAWAGMLGL
;
A
#
# COMPACT_ATOMS: atom_id res chain seq x y z
N MET A 1 17.53 10.78 -18.83
CA MET A 1 16.44 10.22 -19.66
C MET A 1 15.29 9.87 -18.72
N LYS A 2 14.10 10.46 -18.88
CA LYS A 2 12.90 9.98 -18.18
C LYS A 2 12.63 8.56 -18.68
N LYS A 3 12.67 7.57 -17.80
CA LYS A 3 12.20 6.22 -18.16
C LYS A 3 10.68 6.30 -18.24
N ASN A 4 10.11 5.87 -19.36
CA ASN A 4 8.65 5.87 -19.51
C ASN A 4 8.07 4.73 -18.68
N ILE A 5 7.12 5.06 -17.80
CA ILE A 5 6.29 4.09 -17.08
C ILE A 5 5.58 3.20 -18.10
N LYS A 6 5.54 1.89 -17.84
CA LYS A 6 4.92 0.92 -18.75
C LYS A 6 3.41 1.22 -18.89
N PRO A 7 2.79 0.98 -20.06
CA PRO A 7 1.38 1.31 -20.29
C PRO A 7 0.40 0.70 -19.29
N ALA A 8 0.66 -0.54 -18.84
CA ALA A 8 -0.19 -1.21 -17.84
C ALA A 8 -0.15 -0.49 -16.48
N HIS A 9 1.02 0.00 -16.05
CA HIS A 9 1.14 0.80 -14.83
C HIS A 9 0.47 2.17 -15.00
N ALA A 10 0.58 2.80 -16.17
CA ALA A 10 -0.04 4.10 -16.42
C ALA A 10 -1.57 4.06 -16.21
N VAL A 11 -2.25 2.98 -16.61
CA VAL A 11 -3.70 2.82 -16.40
C VAL A 11 -4.05 2.71 -14.92
N LEU A 12 -3.26 1.96 -14.14
CA LEU A 12 -3.49 1.80 -12.70
C LEU A 12 -3.17 3.08 -11.92
N LEU A 13 -2.17 3.85 -12.37
CA LEU A 13 -1.85 5.15 -11.83
C LEU A 13 -2.97 6.16 -12.10
N GLU A 14 -3.50 6.21 -13.32
CA GLU A 14 -4.67 7.04 -13.66
C GLU A 14 -5.88 6.69 -12.78
N LEU A 15 -6.16 5.39 -12.63
CA LEU A 15 -7.23 4.92 -11.75
C LEU A 15 -7.02 5.37 -10.29
N LEU A 16 -5.79 5.27 -9.79
CA LEU A 16 -5.44 5.69 -8.45
C LEU A 16 -5.67 7.20 -8.24
N GLU A 17 -5.38 8.03 -9.25
CA GLU A 17 -5.72 9.45 -9.23
C GLU A 17 -7.23 9.70 -9.20
N LYS A 18 -8.03 8.99 -10.01
CA LYS A 18 -9.49 9.12 -10.02
C LYS A 18 -10.11 8.80 -8.66
N VAL A 19 -9.63 7.73 -8.03
CA VAL A 19 -10.11 7.32 -6.69
C VAL A 19 -9.71 8.37 -5.65
N ARG A 20 -8.49 8.88 -5.69
CA ARG A 20 -8.03 9.95 -4.78
C ARG A 20 -8.86 11.23 -4.91
N ASN A 21 -9.13 11.64 -6.16
CA ASN A 21 -9.90 12.84 -6.48
C ASN A 21 -11.40 12.67 -6.21
N LYS A 22 -11.82 11.49 -5.75
CA LYS A 22 -13.22 11.13 -5.50
C LYS A 22 -14.11 11.39 -6.72
N GLU A 23 -13.60 11.04 -7.90
CA GLU A 23 -14.37 11.16 -9.14
C GLU A 23 -15.62 10.28 -9.12
N GLU A 24 -16.55 10.54 -10.04
CA GLU A 24 -17.78 9.77 -10.14
C GLU A 24 -17.49 8.27 -10.25
N ILE A 25 -18.25 7.46 -9.51
CA ILE A 25 -18.09 5.99 -9.49
C ILE A 25 -18.10 5.41 -10.92
N LYS A 26 -18.88 6.00 -11.83
CA LYS A 26 -18.94 5.59 -13.23
C LYS A 26 -17.57 5.70 -13.93
N GLU A 27 -16.80 6.76 -13.68
CA GLU A 27 -15.48 6.97 -14.28
C GLU A 27 -14.44 5.97 -13.76
N ILE A 28 -14.56 5.61 -12.47
CA ILE A 28 -13.78 4.54 -11.85
C ILE A 28 -14.15 3.20 -12.48
N GLU A 29 -15.44 2.88 -12.59
CA GLU A 29 -15.94 1.65 -13.24
C GLU A 29 -15.48 1.55 -14.70
N LEU A 30 -15.48 2.65 -15.46
CA LEU A 30 -15.00 2.70 -16.84
C LEU A 30 -13.51 2.36 -16.97
N SER A 31 -12.70 2.76 -15.99
CA SER A 31 -11.28 2.44 -15.95
C SER A 31 -11.04 0.93 -15.81
N PHE A 32 -11.88 0.28 -15.01
CA PHE A 32 -11.90 -1.18 -14.81
C PHE A 32 -12.49 -1.97 -15.98
N LYS A 33 -13.41 -1.41 -16.78
CA LYS A 33 -13.98 -2.11 -17.94
C LYS A 33 -12.94 -2.52 -18.99
N ARG A 34 -11.81 -1.81 -19.05
CA ARG A 34 -10.71 -2.12 -19.97
C ARG A 34 -9.86 -3.30 -19.50
N ASP A 35 -9.89 -3.60 -18.19
CA ASP A 35 -9.15 -4.68 -17.57
C ASP A 35 -10.02 -5.44 -16.54
N VAL A 36 -10.69 -6.47 -17.04
CA VAL A 36 -11.57 -7.33 -16.24
C VAL A 36 -10.77 -8.13 -15.21
N ALA A 37 -9.53 -8.51 -15.51
CA ALA A 37 -8.67 -9.27 -14.59
C ALA A 37 -8.29 -8.42 -13.37
N ALA A 38 -7.92 -7.15 -13.59
CA ALA A 38 -7.67 -6.19 -12.52
C ALA A 38 -8.88 -5.99 -11.60
N SER A 39 -10.08 -5.95 -12.18
CA SER A 39 -11.35 -5.83 -11.44
C SER A 39 -11.59 -7.03 -10.52
N PHE A 40 -11.46 -8.25 -11.05
CA PHE A 40 -11.61 -9.48 -10.25
C PHE A 40 -10.55 -9.58 -9.16
N LYS A 41 -9.30 -9.22 -9.47
CA LYS A 41 -8.19 -9.24 -8.52
C LYS A 41 -8.42 -8.25 -7.38
N LEU A 42 -8.91 -7.05 -7.67
CA LEU A 42 -9.29 -6.06 -6.66
C LEU A 42 -10.39 -6.58 -5.73
N LEU A 43 -11.49 -7.09 -6.28
CA LEU A 43 -12.60 -7.65 -5.50
C LEU A 43 -12.13 -8.82 -4.64
N ARG A 44 -11.27 -9.69 -5.17
CA ARG A 44 -10.64 -10.77 -4.41
C ARG A 44 -9.85 -10.23 -3.23
N TYR A 45 -9.05 -9.17 -3.40
CA TYR A 45 -8.33 -8.57 -2.28
C TYR A 45 -9.25 -8.01 -1.20
N ILE A 46 -10.26 -7.24 -1.62
CA ILE A 46 -11.26 -6.69 -0.70
C ILE A 46 -11.96 -7.79 0.12
N ASN A 47 -12.33 -8.90 -0.52
CA ASN A 47 -13.06 -9.99 0.13
C ASN A 47 -12.16 -10.99 0.90
N SER A 48 -10.85 -11.07 0.59
CA SER A 48 -9.92 -12.01 1.23
C SER A 48 -9.17 -11.42 2.42
N ALA A 49 -8.97 -10.10 2.42
CA ALA A 49 -8.10 -9.46 3.38
C ALA A 49 -8.86 -9.09 4.66
N GLY A 50 -9.07 -10.07 5.55
CA GLY A 50 -9.21 -9.88 7.00
C GLY A 50 -10.34 -9.01 7.53
N PHE A 51 -11.10 -8.33 6.69
CA PHE A 51 -12.34 -7.70 7.09
C PHE A 51 -13.35 -8.82 7.26
N SER A 52 -13.88 -8.95 8.48
CA SER A 52 -15.16 -9.60 8.72
C SER A 52 -16.29 -8.74 8.13
N LEU A 53 -16.21 -8.40 6.84
CA LEU A 53 -17.30 -7.76 6.14
C LEU A 53 -18.52 -8.67 6.30
N SER A 54 -19.61 -8.11 6.80
CA SER A 54 -20.86 -8.84 6.95
C SER A 54 -21.48 -9.18 5.58
N CYS A 55 -20.95 -8.61 4.50
CA CYS A 55 -21.36 -8.84 3.12
C CYS A 55 -20.14 -9.03 2.20
N GLU A 56 -20.31 -9.88 1.20
CA GLU A 56 -19.35 -10.01 0.10
C GLU A 56 -19.47 -8.82 -0.86
N ILE A 57 -18.34 -8.21 -1.21
CA ILE A 57 -18.29 -7.11 -2.18
C ILE A 57 -18.33 -7.68 -3.60
N GLN A 58 -19.33 -7.27 -4.36
CA GLN A 58 -19.67 -7.84 -5.68
C GLN A 58 -19.29 -6.95 -6.86
N SER A 59 -19.01 -5.66 -6.62
CA SER A 59 -18.69 -4.69 -7.68
C SER A 59 -17.90 -3.51 -7.14
N ILE A 60 -17.29 -2.74 -8.03
CA ILE A 60 -16.53 -1.52 -7.67
C ILE A 60 -17.45 -0.47 -7.05
N ARG A 61 -18.66 -0.28 -7.59
CA ARG A 61 -19.68 0.57 -6.99
C ARG A 61 -20.02 0.15 -5.56
N HIS A 62 -20.29 -1.14 -5.37
CA HIS A 62 -20.59 -1.69 -4.04
C HIS A 62 -19.40 -1.47 -3.08
N ALA A 63 -18.15 -1.61 -3.56
CA ALA A 63 -16.95 -1.31 -2.77
C ALA A 63 -16.91 0.17 -2.32
N VAL A 64 -17.19 1.12 -3.21
CA VAL A 64 -17.20 2.55 -2.85
C VAL A 64 -18.33 2.87 -1.87
N GLU A 65 -19.53 2.31 -2.07
CA GLU A 65 -20.70 2.57 -1.23
C GLU A 65 -20.52 2.05 0.20
N ILE A 66 -19.86 0.90 0.38
CA ILE A 66 -19.66 0.27 1.70
C ILE A 66 -18.38 0.74 2.38
N LEU A 67 -17.27 0.83 1.65
CA LEU A 67 -15.95 1.07 2.21
C LEU A 67 -15.51 2.54 2.12
N GLY A 68 -16.08 3.29 1.17
CA GLY A 68 -15.63 4.63 0.83
C GLY A 68 -14.35 4.67 -0.03
N TYR A 69 -14.03 5.88 -0.51
CA TYR A 69 -12.91 6.10 -1.43
C TYR A 69 -11.54 5.83 -0.81
N GLN A 70 -11.37 6.05 0.49
CA GLN A 70 -10.09 5.82 1.17
C GLN A 70 -9.70 4.34 1.15
N GLN A 71 -10.64 3.48 1.49
CA GLN A 71 -10.43 2.04 1.42
C GLN A 71 -10.27 1.56 -0.01
N LEU A 72 -11.05 2.08 -0.97
CA LEU A 72 -10.82 1.76 -2.38
C LEU A 72 -9.40 2.15 -2.81
N TYR A 73 -8.91 3.32 -2.41
CA TYR A 73 -7.57 3.80 -2.73
C TYR A 73 -6.48 2.87 -2.21
N ARG A 74 -6.62 2.39 -0.96
CA ARG A 74 -5.74 1.37 -0.37
C ARG A 74 -5.70 0.09 -1.21
N TRP A 75 -6.86 -0.40 -1.66
CA TRP A 75 -6.90 -1.64 -2.45
C TRP A 75 -6.39 -1.46 -3.88
N VAL A 76 -6.62 -0.29 -4.49
CA VAL A 76 -6.03 0.05 -5.79
C VAL A 76 -4.50 0.21 -5.67
N THR A 77 -3.99 0.73 -4.55
CA THR A 77 -2.55 0.78 -4.24
C THR A 77 -1.96 -0.64 -4.20
N LEU A 78 -2.63 -1.58 -3.53
CA LEU A 78 -2.22 -2.99 -3.53
C LEU A 78 -2.30 -3.60 -4.95
N LEU A 79 -3.35 -3.27 -5.71
CA LEU A 79 -3.48 -3.73 -7.09
C LEU A 79 -2.34 -3.21 -7.97
N LEU A 80 -1.92 -1.95 -7.83
CA LEU A 80 -0.82 -1.36 -8.59
C LEU A 80 0.48 -2.16 -8.47
N VAL A 81 0.86 -2.55 -7.24
CA VAL A 81 2.10 -3.29 -7.01
C VAL A 81 1.98 -4.78 -7.37
N THR A 82 0.80 -5.37 -7.24
CA THR A 82 0.58 -6.80 -7.48
C THR A 82 0.20 -7.13 -8.91
N ALA A 83 -0.38 -6.19 -9.66
CA ALA A 83 -0.73 -6.32 -11.08
C ALA A 83 0.42 -5.98 -12.02
N SER A 84 1.62 -5.74 -11.47
CA SER A 84 2.85 -5.59 -12.26
C SER A 84 3.19 -6.91 -12.95
N GLU A 85 2.57 -7.17 -14.10
CA GLU A 85 2.87 -8.31 -14.96
C GLU A 85 4.22 -8.05 -15.67
N GLY A 86 5.24 -8.86 -15.38
CA GLY A 86 6.58 -8.73 -15.98
C GLY A 86 7.74 -9.20 -15.08
N ASN A 87 8.94 -8.67 -15.33
CA ASN A 87 10.22 -9.00 -14.65
C ASN A 87 10.31 -8.59 -13.17
N THR A 88 9.25 -8.07 -12.56
CA THR A 88 9.27 -7.69 -11.14
C THR A 88 9.32 -8.96 -10.29
N SER A 89 10.33 -9.08 -9.43
CA SER A 89 10.48 -10.26 -8.58
C SER A 89 9.26 -10.45 -7.67
N PRO A 90 8.66 -11.66 -7.60
CA PRO A 90 7.61 -11.96 -6.62
C PRO A 90 8.03 -11.65 -5.18
N ALA A 91 9.33 -11.78 -4.87
CA ALA A 91 9.88 -11.42 -3.57
C ALA A 91 9.79 -9.91 -3.30
N LEU A 92 9.98 -9.06 -4.32
CA LEU A 92 9.87 -7.61 -4.20
C LEU A 92 8.41 -7.19 -3.95
N ILE A 93 7.47 -7.78 -4.68
CA ILE A 93 6.03 -7.55 -4.46
C ILE A 93 5.65 -7.98 -3.04
N LYS A 94 6.05 -9.18 -2.62
CA LYS A 94 5.78 -9.68 -1.27
C LYS A 94 6.38 -8.77 -0.20
N LYS A 95 7.60 -8.27 -0.40
CA LYS A 95 8.27 -7.31 0.50
C LYS A 95 7.45 -6.02 0.65
N ALA A 96 7.02 -5.39 -0.44
CA ALA A 96 6.20 -4.18 -0.40
C ALA A 96 4.88 -4.37 0.37
N VAL A 97 4.23 -5.52 0.16
CA VAL A 97 2.96 -5.85 0.82
C VAL A 97 3.17 -6.10 2.32
N ILE A 98 4.22 -6.81 2.70
CA ILE A 98 4.58 -7.02 4.12
C ILE A 98 4.91 -5.69 4.78
N ARG A 99 5.71 -4.84 4.13
CA ARG A 99 6.10 -3.53 4.65
C ARG A 99 4.89 -2.63 4.91
N GLY A 100 3.98 -2.54 3.94
CA GLY A 100 2.71 -1.83 4.10
C GLY A 100 1.90 -2.36 5.28
N ARG A 101 1.76 -3.69 5.38
CA ARG A 101 0.99 -4.30 6.46
C ARG A 101 1.65 -4.09 7.82
N LEU A 102 2.97 -4.18 7.91
CA LEU A 102 3.70 -3.94 9.15
C LEU A 102 3.55 -2.48 9.58
N ALA A 103 3.81 -1.51 8.68
CA ALA A 103 3.65 -0.09 8.98
C ALA A 103 2.26 0.24 9.52
N GLU A 104 1.20 -0.32 8.91
CA GLU A 104 -0.17 -0.21 9.40
C GLU A 104 -0.35 -0.75 10.83
N LEU A 105 0.18 -1.94 11.11
CA LEU A 105 0.04 -2.58 12.43
C LEU A 105 0.76 -1.80 13.53
N LEU A 106 1.96 -1.29 13.23
CA LEU A 106 2.75 -0.48 14.17
C LEU A 106 2.02 0.80 14.60
N GLY A 107 1.27 1.42 13.70
CA GLY A 107 0.48 2.63 14.00
C GLY A 107 -0.87 2.38 14.67
N LYS A 108 -1.34 1.14 14.71
CA LYS A 108 -2.75 0.80 15.00
C LYS A 108 -3.25 1.22 16.37
N GLU A 109 -2.37 1.21 17.37
CA GLU A 109 -2.73 1.57 18.76
C GLU A 109 -2.58 3.08 19.03
N MET A 110 -1.88 3.80 18.16
CA MET A 110 -1.52 5.21 18.36
C MET A 110 -2.27 6.17 17.44
N LEU A 111 -2.70 5.70 16.27
CA LEU A 111 -3.23 6.54 15.20
C LEU A 111 -4.68 6.19 14.84
N GLY A 112 -5.35 7.14 14.19
CA GLY A 112 -6.69 6.91 13.67
C GLY A 112 -6.71 5.92 12.50
N PRO A 113 -7.88 5.35 12.15
CA PRO A 113 -8.01 4.43 11.01
C PRO A 113 -7.47 5.00 9.70
N ALA A 114 -7.74 6.29 9.46
CA ALA A 114 -7.30 6.96 8.23
C ALA A 114 -5.78 7.04 8.11
N ASP A 115 -5.08 7.27 9.23
CA ASP A 115 -3.62 7.31 9.27
C ASP A 115 -3.01 5.91 9.14
N CYS A 116 -3.67 4.88 9.68
CA CYS A 116 -3.28 3.49 9.47
C CYS A 116 -3.38 3.09 8.00
N ASP A 117 -4.41 3.53 7.29
CA ASP A 117 -4.51 3.33 5.83
C ASP A 117 -3.37 4.03 5.09
N ASN A 118 -3.01 5.25 5.50
CA ASN A 118 -1.88 5.97 4.93
C ASN A 118 -0.54 5.29 5.22
N LEU A 119 -0.36 4.71 6.42
CA LEU A 119 0.82 3.91 6.76
C LEU A 119 0.96 2.68 5.85
N PHE A 120 -0.15 2.01 5.55
CA PHE A 120 -0.15 0.93 4.57
C PHE A 120 0.30 1.41 3.20
N ILE A 121 -0.27 2.52 2.72
CA ILE A 121 0.06 3.11 1.42
C ILE A 121 1.55 3.50 1.37
N VAL A 122 2.05 4.17 2.41
CA VAL A 122 3.46 4.56 2.55
C VAL A 122 4.37 3.33 2.49
N GLY A 123 4.07 2.28 3.25
CA GLY A 123 4.87 1.06 3.24
C GLY A 123 4.86 0.36 1.88
N VAL A 124 3.71 0.25 1.21
CA VAL A 124 3.64 -0.33 -0.14
C VAL A 124 4.38 0.51 -1.18
N PHE A 125 4.21 1.84 -1.14
CA PHE A 125 4.81 2.75 -2.12
C PHE A 125 6.30 2.97 -1.93
N SER A 126 6.87 2.66 -0.77
CA SER A 126 8.30 2.77 -0.52
C SER A 126 9.19 1.87 -1.40
N LEU A 127 8.60 0.93 -2.14
CA LEU A 127 9.29 0.09 -3.13
C LEU A 127 8.75 0.29 -4.56
N LEU A 128 7.92 1.32 -4.78
CA LEU A 128 7.27 1.54 -6.06
C LEU A 128 8.26 1.98 -7.14
N ASP A 129 9.31 2.69 -6.77
CA ASP A 129 10.43 3.06 -7.63
C ASP A 129 11.21 1.83 -8.14
N GLU A 130 11.48 0.87 -7.26
CA GLU A 130 12.07 -0.42 -7.62
C GLU A 130 11.15 -1.23 -8.54
N ILE A 131 9.85 -1.27 -8.24
CA ILE A 131 8.84 -2.01 -9.02
C ILE A 131 8.66 -1.41 -10.43
N LEU A 132 8.63 -0.08 -10.53
CA LEU A 132 8.48 0.65 -11.78
C LEU A 132 9.82 0.85 -12.53
N GLU A 133 10.93 0.51 -11.89
CA GLU A 133 12.30 0.70 -12.38
C GLU A 133 12.64 2.17 -12.73
N VAL A 134 12.02 3.13 -12.03
CA VAL A 134 12.23 4.57 -12.19
C VAL A 134 12.47 5.22 -10.83
N PRO A 135 13.27 6.30 -10.73
CA PRO A 135 13.49 7.01 -9.47
C PRO A 135 12.19 7.46 -8.77
N MET A 136 12.16 7.39 -7.43
CA MET A 136 10.97 7.70 -6.62
C MET A 136 10.43 9.11 -6.85
N ASP A 137 11.30 10.11 -7.02
CA ASP A 137 10.91 11.48 -7.37
C ASP A 137 10.04 11.54 -8.64
N GLN A 138 10.39 10.76 -9.68
CA GLN A 138 9.60 10.66 -10.91
C GLN A 138 8.27 9.91 -10.72
N VAL A 139 8.23 8.95 -9.80
CA VAL A 139 6.97 8.29 -9.41
C VAL A 139 6.04 9.30 -8.77
N LEU A 140 6.55 10.11 -7.84
CA LEU A 140 5.77 11.12 -7.10
C LEU A 140 5.37 12.32 -7.96
N ASP A 141 6.13 12.66 -9.00
CA ASP A 141 5.70 13.62 -10.03
C ASP A 141 4.45 13.14 -10.79
N THR A 142 4.32 11.83 -10.94
CA THR A 142 3.20 11.20 -11.65
C THR A 142 2.00 11.00 -10.72
N ILE A 143 2.24 10.61 -9.46
CA ILE A 143 1.20 10.39 -8.45
C ILE A 143 1.21 11.54 -7.46
N ARG A 144 0.22 12.44 -7.54
CA ARG A 144 0.10 13.53 -6.56
C ARG A 144 -0.33 13.02 -5.18
N LEU A 145 0.64 12.66 -4.34
CA LEU A 145 0.37 12.23 -2.97
C LEU A 145 0.30 13.43 -2.01
N PRO A 146 -0.48 13.32 -0.91
CA PRO A 146 -0.40 14.26 0.18
C PRO A 146 1.03 14.42 0.70
N GLU A 147 1.41 15.64 1.07
CA GLU A 147 2.75 15.99 1.58
C GLU A 147 3.25 15.06 2.70
N PRO A 148 2.43 14.67 3.72
CA PRO A 148 2.90 13.73 4.75
C PRO A 148 3.33 12.36 4.23
N ILE A 149 2.74 11.89 3.11
CA ILE A 149 3.12 10.64 2.47
C ILE A 149 4.43 10.83 1.68
N VAL A 150 4.56 11.95 0.97
CA VAL A 150 5.77 12.30 0.22
C VAL A 150 6.98 12.40 1.15
N ASP A 151 6.83 13.08 2.29
CA ASP A 151 7.91 13.25 3.27
C ASP A 151 8.39 11.92 3.86
N ALA A 152 7.47 11.00 4.12
CA ALA A 152 7.82 9.67 4.59
C ALA A 152 8.56 8.86 3.50
N LEU A 153 8.08 8.91 2.26
CA LEU A 153 8.64 8.15 1.13
C LEU A 153 10.02 8.65 0.71
N LEU A 154 10.27 9.96 0.73
CA LEU A 154 11.54 10.54 0.29
C LEU A 154 12.55 10.71 1.43
N HIS A 155 12.09 11.10 2.61
CA HIS A 155 12.97 11.59 3.67
C HIS A 155 12.87 10.77 4.97
N ARG A 156 11.94 9.80 5.05
CA ARG A 156 11.60 9.10 6.30
C ARG A 156 11.19 10.06 7.43
N GLN A 157 10.56 11.17 7.06
CA GLN A 157 10.15 12.22 8.00
C GLN A 157 8.62 12.30 8.13
N GLY A 158 8.17 13.19 9.03
CA GLY A 158 6.76 13.42 9.29
C GLY A 158 6.10 12.28 10.08
N LEU A 159 4.77 12.26 10.08
CA LEU A 159 3.98 11.33 10.89
C LEU A 159 4.24 9.86 10.53
N TYR A 160 4.42 9.56 9.25
CA TYR A 160 4.53 8.18 8.75
C TYR A 160 5.99 7.69 8.60
N GLY A 161 6.95 8.61 8.58
CA GLY A 161 8.38 8.34 8.35
C GLY A 161 8.99 7.34 9.36
N PRO A 162 8.86 7.57 10.67
CA PRO A 162 9.41 6.66 11.68
C PRO A 162 8.84 5.24 11.61
N PHE A 163 7.54 5.09 11.33
CA PHE A 163 6.91 3.78 11.16
C PHE A 163 7.43 3.04 9.92
N LEU A 164 7.65 3.78 8.82
CA LEU A 164 8.26 3.22 7.62
C LEU A 164 9.70 2.78 7.90
N ALA A 165 10.50 3.61 8.57
CA ALA A 165 11.88 3.28 8.95
C ALA A 165 11.93 2.04 9.84
N LEU A 166 11.03 1.93 10.83
CA LEU A 166 10.95 0.75 11.69
C LEU A 166 10.60 -0.51 10.90
N ALA A 167 9.65 -0.41 9.96
CA ALA A 167 9.31 -1.53 9.09
C ALA A 167 10.50 -1.98 8.22
N GLU A 168 11.30 -1.03 7.72
CA GLU A 168 12.52 -1.32 6.95
C GLU A 168 13.63 -1.94 7.81
N ALA A 169 13.77 -1.51 9.07
CA ALA A 169 14.73 -2.09 10.02
C ALA A 169 14.38 -3.55 10.36
N CYS A 170 13.09 -3.86 10.58
CA CYS A 170 12.60 -5.23 10.78
C CYS A 170 12.92 -6.16 9.60
N GLU A 171 12.85 -5.66 8.37
CA GLU A 171 13.20 -6.44 7.17
C GLU A 171 14.70 -6.71 7.05
N GLN A 172 15.53 -5.79 7.50
CA GLN A 172 16.99 -5.89 7.46
C GLN A 172 17.55 -6.73 8.62
N GLY A 173 16.77 -6.89 9.70
CA GLY A 173 17.21 -7.56 10.92
C GLY A 173 18.23 -6.73 11.71
N ASP A 174 18.14 -5.40 11.61
CA ASP A 174 18.99 -4.48 12.36
C ASP A 174 18.42 -4.29 13.78
N GLU A 175 18.87 -5.14 14.71
CA GLU A 175 18.36 -5.19 16.09
C GLU A 175 18.53 -3.84 16.81
N ASP A 176 19.68 -3.18 16.65
CA ASP A 176 19.97 -1.89 17.28
C ASP A 176 19.02 -0.80 16.76
N GLU A 177 18.80 -0.72 15.44
CA GLU A 177 17.89 0.26 14.85
C GLU A 177 16.43 -0.02 15.20
N ILE A 178 16.02 -1.29 15.28
CA ILE A 178 14.68 -1.69 15.73
C ILE A 178 14.45 -1.21 17.16
N GLU A 179 15.39 -1.45 18.07
CA GLU A 179 15.27 -1.02 19.48
C GLU A 179 15.17 0.52 19.57
N ASN A 180 16.02 1.24 18.85
CA ASN A 180 16.03 2.70 18.85
C ASN A 180 14.71 3.29 18.32
N LEU A 181 14.24 2.82 17.16
CA LEU A 181 13.02 3.33 16.54
C LEU A 181 11.77 2.92 17.32
N ALA A 182 11.70 1.68 17.82
CA ALA A 182 10.61 1.22 18.67
C ALA A 182 10.52 2.07 19.95
N CYS A 183 11.67 2.36 20.60
CA CYS A 183 11.72 3.25 21.75
C CYS A 183 11.21 4.66 21.42
N SER A 184 11.64 5.23 20.29
CA SER A 184 11.19 6.57 19.85
C SER A 184 9.68 6.65 19.59
N LEU A 185 9.09 5.53 19.15
CA LEU A 185 7.65 5.38 18.89
C LEU A 185 6.88 4.88 20.11
N GLN A 186 7.54 4.65 21.25
CA GLN A 186 6.92 4.10 22.46
C GLN A 186 6.28 2.71 22.23
N LEU A 187 6.88 1.92 21.34
CA LEU A 187 6.48 0.54 21.04
C LEU A 187 7.39 -0.46 21.76
N GLU A 188 6.80 -1.56 22.19
CA GLU A 188 7.57 -2.70 22.72
C GLU A 188 8.15 -3.54 21.58
N VAL A 189 9.42 -3.92 21.66
CA VAL A 189 10.11 -4.71 20.62
C VAL A 189 9.44 -6.06 20.39
N ASP A 190 8.92 -6.69 21.44
CA ASP A 190 8.15 -7.94 21.34
C ASP A 190 6.88 -7.74 20.51
N LYS A 191 6.19 -6.61 20.66
CA LYS A 191 5.01 -6.27 19.88
C LYS A 191 5.36 -6.02 18.42
N VAL A 192 6.45 -5.30 18.15
CA VAL A 192 6.98 -5.08 16.79
C VAL A 192 7.24 -6.42 16.09
N SER A 193 7.87 -7.36 16.79
CA SER A 193 8.16 -8.69 16.27
C SER A 193 6.88 -9.49 15.96
N GLN A 194 5.88 -9.43 16.85
CA GLN A 194 4.57 -10.05 16.64
C GLN A 194 3.83 -9.45 15.44
N ASP A 195 3.88 -8.13 15.28
CA ASP A 195 3.27 -7.42 14.16
C ASP A 195 3.94 -7.77 12.83
N TYR A 196 5.26 -7.94 12.83
CA TYR A 196 5.99 -8.37 11.64
C TYR A 196 5.59 -9.79 11.21
N LEU A 197 5.53 -10.75 12.15
CA LEU A 197 5.04 -12.09 11.87
C LEU A 197 3.59 -12.09 11.37
N SER A 198 2.74 -11.24 11.96
CA SER A 198 1.34 -11.08 11.54
C SER A 198 1.23 -10.51 10.13
N ALA A 199 2.10 -9.56 9.77
CA ALA A 199 2.17 -8.98 8.43
C ALA A 199 2.59 -10.02 7.38
N GLN A 200 3.59 -10.86 7.70
CA GLN A 200 4.04 -11.95 6.85
C GLN A 200 2.95 -13.00 6.62
N ALA A 201 2.26 -13.42 7.69
CA ALA A 201 1.16 -14.37 7.61
C ALA A 201 0.01 -13.81 6.75
N TRP A 202 -0.34 -12.54 6.93
CA TRP A 202 -1.37 -11.87 6.13
C TRP A 202 -1.01 -11.82 4.65
N ALA A 203 0.23 -11.45 4.32
CA ALA A 203 0.70 -11.43 2.93
C ALA A 203 0.62 -12.82 2.28
N GLY A 204 0.85 -13.90 3.04
CA GLY A 204 0.69 -15.28 2.56
C GLY A 204 -0.74 -15.65 2.18
N MET A 205 -1.76 -15.03 2.78
CA MET A 205 -3.18 -15.29 2.47
C MET A 205 -3.64 -14.64 1.15
N LEU A 206 -2.92 -13.64 0.65
CA LEU A 206 -3.30 -12.92 -0.58
C LEU A 206 -3.04 -13.72 -1.88
N GLY A 207 -2.37 -14.87 -1.78
CA GLY A 207 -2.00 -15.69 -2.92
C GLY A 207 -1.05 -14.95 -3.87
N LEU A 208 -0.06 -14.26 -3.29
CA LEU A 208 1.06 -13.61 -3.99
C LEU A 208 2.16 -14.61 -4.30
#